data_AF-A0A7V1IMT2-F1
#
_entry.id   AF-A0A7V1IMT2-F1
#
_cell.length_a   1.000
_cell.length_b   1.000
_cell.length_c   1.000
_cell.angle_alpha   90.00
_cell.angle_beta   90.00
_cell.angle_gamma   90.00
#
_symmetry.space_group_name_H-M   'P 1'
#
loop_
_entity.id
_entity.type
_entity.pdbx_description
1 polymer ?
#
loop_
_entity_poly.entity_id
_entity_poly.type
_entity_poly.pdbx_seq_one_letter_code
_entity_poly.pdbx_strand_id
1 'polypeptide(L)'
;MTRSLTIAGLAGLLLVAILLLWPRADLAARVGAGISAHVPCSLAVHGDLDPEWVMDHYLDPVIGPPARWIDVARDPATGTVESRAGFIASARAIWRPGVGCTLVLDRDEARLRRFRDPPHAPPLPADRPWPEGDAPLAEPPSPALAAALEAAF
;
A
#
# COMPACT_ATOMS: atom_id res chain seq x y z
N MET A 1 5.73 50.19 -16.25
CA MET A 1 5.73 50.00 -14.78
C MET A 1 4.62 49.06 -14.29
N THR A 2 3.36 49.23 -14.69
CA THR A 2 2.22 48.38 -14.26
C THR A 2 2.38 46.88 -14.55
N ARG A 3 2.90 46.49 -15.73
CA ARG A 3 3.15 45.07 -16.09
C ARG A 3 4.18 44.39 -15.18
N SER A 4 5.20 45.10 -14.72
CA SER A 4 6.25 44.55 -13.84
C SER A 4 5.74 44.34 -12.41
N LEU A 5 4.88 45.25 -11.93
CA LEU A 5 4.20 45.12 -10.63
C LEU A 5 3.21 43.95 -10.61
N THR A 6 2.48 43.71 -11.69
CA THR A 6 1.57 42.55 -11.78
C THR A 6 2.31 41.22 -11.82
N ILE A 7 3.45 41.14 -12.52
CA ILE A 7 4.27 39.92 -12.58
C ILE A 7 4.87 39.61 -11.20
N ALA A 8 5.41 40.63 -10.52
CA ALA A 8 5.95 40.47 -9.17
C ALA A 8 4.87 40.04 -8.16
N GLY A 9 3.67 40.61 -8.24
CA GLY A 9 2.54 40.23 -7.39
C GLY A 9 2.09 38.77 -7.60
N LEU A 10 1.98 38.34 -8.86
CA LEU A 10 1.62 36.94 -9.18
C LEU A 10 2.70 35.95 -8.75
N ALA A 11 3.98 36.29 -8.95
CA ALA A 11 5.08 35.45 -8.50
C ALA A 11 5.11 35.31 -6.98
N GLY A 12 4.85 36.40 -6.23
CA GLY A 12 4.72 36.35 -4.77
C GLY A 12 3.57 35.47 -4.30
N LEU A 13 2.39 35.60 -4.93
CA LEU A 13 1.23 34.74 -4.63
C LEU A 13 1.50 33.27 -4.92
N LEU A 14 2.15 32.96 -6.04
CA LEU A 14 2.51 31.59 -6.41
C LEU A 14 3.48 31.00 -5.38
N LEU A 15 4.50 31.76 -4.97
CA LEU A 15 5.47 31.33 -3.97
C LEU A 15 4.80 31.03 -2.63
N VAL A 16 3.90 31.90 -2.17
CA VAL A 16 3.13 31.69 -0.93
C VAL A 16 2.26 30.45 -1.04
N ALA A 17 1.55 30.27 -2.16
CA ALA A 17 0.75 29.07 -2.39
C ALA A 17 1.60 27.80 -2.34
N ILE A 18 2.76 27.77 -3.02
CA ILE A 18 3.70 26.64 -2.99
C ILE A 18 4.14 26.37 -1.55
N LEU A 19 4.57 27.38 -0.80
CA LEU A 19 5.03 27.18 0.59
C LEU A 19 3.95 26.60 1.50
N LEU A 20 2.68 26.97 1.29
CA LEU A 20 1.55 26.46 2.07
C LEU A 20 1.09 25.06 1.66
N LEU A 21 1.16 24.75 0.36
CA LEU A 21 0.67 23.49 -0.21
C LEU A 21 1.73 22.38 -0.24
N TRP A 22 3.00 22.76 -0.37
CA TRP A 22 4.11 21.82 -0.54
C TRP A 22 4.21 20.76 0.55
N PRO A 23 4.12 21.07 1.86
CA PRO A 23 4.21 20.04 2.90
C PRO A 23 3.10 18.98 2.79
N ARG A 24 1.91 19.38 2.34
CA ARG A 24 0.79 18.43 2.12
C ARG A 24 1.00 17.59 0.88
N ALA A 25 1.51 18.20 -0.20
CA ALA A 25 1.85 17.49 -1.42
C ALA A 25 2.99 16.48 -1.21
N ASP A 26 4.04 16.86 -0.48
CA ASP A 26 5.17 15.97 -0.11
C ASP A 26 4.67 14.80 0.73
N LEU A 27 3.87 15.06 1.77
CA LEU A 27 3.29 13.98 2.59
C LEU A 27 2.41 13.04 1.75
N ALA A 28 1.52 13.59 0.92
CA ALA A 28 0.66 12.79 0.05
C ALA A 28 1.47 11.94 -0.93
N ALA A 29 2.54 12.49 -1.53
CA ALA A 29 3.42 11.76 -2.43
C ALA A 29 4.17 10.63 -1.71
N ARG A 30 4.67 10.86 -0.50
CA ARG A 30 5.35 9.83 0.31
C ARG A 30 4.41 8.69 0.70
N VAL A 31 3.19 9.03 1.13
CA VAL A 31 2.15 8.04 1.48
C VAL A 31 1.73 7.26 0.24
N GLY A 32 1.45 7.94 -0.87
CA GLY A 32 1.09 7.32 -2.14
C GLY A 32 2.16 6.35 -2.62
N ALA A 33 3.42 6.80 -2.68
CA ALA A 33 4.54 5.93 -3.01
C ALA A 33 4.62 4.71 -2.06
N GLY A 34 4.52 4.92 -0.74
CA GLY A 34 4.53 3.83 0.24
C GLY A 34 3.45 2.78 0.00
N ILE A 35 2.20 3.22 -0.20
CA ILE A 35 1.07 2.31 -0.49
C ILE A 35 1.31 1.58 -1.83
N SER A 36 1.72 2.31 -2.87
CA SER A 36 1.98 1.74 -4.20
C SER A 36 3.18 0.80 -4.26
N ALA A 37 4.09 0.84 -3.29
CA ALA A 37 5.12 -0.19 -3.13
C ALA A 37 4.60 -1.38 -2.32
N HIS A 38 3.91 -1.12 -1.20
CA HIS A 38 3.52 -2.17 -0.26
C HIS A 38 2.39 -3.06 -0.78
N VAL A 39 1.33 -2.47 -1.36
CA VAL A 39 0.13 -3.22 -1.79
C VAL A 39 0.48 -4.26 -2.87
N PRO A 40 1.18 -3.92 -3.97
CA PRO A 40 1.54 -4.90 -4.98
C PRO A 40 2.55 -5.93 -4.47
N CYS A 41 3.40 -5.58 -3.49
CA CYS A 41 4.24 -6.56 -2.83
C CYS A 41 3.37 -7.63 -2.12
N SER A 42 2.39 -7.17 -1.33
CA SER A 42 1.58 -8.10 -0.53
C SER A 42 0.64 -8.94 -1.38
N LEU A 43 0.00 -8.33 -2.37
CA LEU A 43 -1.06 -8.96 -3.15
C LEU A 43 -0.53 -9.70 -4.37
N ALA A 44 0.35 -9.07 -5.16
CA ALA A 44 0.84 -9.66 -6.41
C ALA A 44 2.10 -10.52 -6.19
N VAL A 45 3.09 -10.01 -5.45
CA VAL A 45 4.35 -10.74 -5.24
C VAL A 45 4.20 -11.88 -4.24
N HIS A 46 3.57 -11.64 -3.10
CA HIS A 46 3.36 -12.68 -2.07
C HIS A 46 2.06 -13.46 -2.27
N GLY A 47 0.96 -12.76 -2.57
CA GLY A 47 -0.37 -13.35 -2.67
C GLY A 47 -0.70 -13.99 -4.03
N ASP A 48 0.23 -13.93 -4.99
CA ASP A 48 0.08 -14.49 -6.35
C ASP A 48 -1.17 -13.99 -7.10
N LEU A 49 -1.65 -12.80 -6.75
CA LEU A 49 -2.75 -12.14 -7.47
C LEU A 49 -2.26 -11.51 -8.76
N ASP A 50 -3.16 -11.44 -9.74
CA ASP A 50 -2.85 -10.81 -11.02
C ASP A 50 -2.33 -9.37 -10.81
N PRO A 51 -1.11 -9.09 -11.28
CA PRO A 51 -0.46 -7.81 -11.05
C PRO A 51 -1.22 -6.60 -11.62
N GLU A 52 -1.97 -6.76 -12.70
CA GLU A 52 -2.75 -5.67 -13.33
C GLU A 52 -4.06 -5.47 -12.57
N TRP A 53 -4.74 -6.55 -12.22
CA TRP A 53 -5.95 -6.54 -11.41
C TRP A 53 -5.73 -5.83 -10.06
N VAL A 54 -4.61 -6.10 -9.38
CA VAL A 54 -4.26 -5.43 -8.13
C VAL A 54 -4.12 -3.92 -8.31
N MET A 55 -3.58 -3.47 -9.44
CA MET A 55 -3.46 -2.04 -9.71
C MET A 55 -4.85 -1.45 -9.97
N ASP A 56 -5.60 -2.03 -10.90
CA ASP A 56 -6.86 -1.48 -11.39
C ASP A 56 -8.00 -1.52 -10.35
N HIS A 57 -8.09 -2.60 -9.58
CA HIS A 57 -9.22 -2.86 -8.70
C HIS A 57 -8.93 -2.58 -7.23
N TYR A 58 -7.66 -2.52 -6.84
CA TYR A 58 -7.29 -2.28 -5.43
C TYR A 58 -6.55 -0.97 -5.26
N LEU A 59 -5.45 -0.74 -5.99
CA LEU A 59 -4.58 0.40 -5.73
C LEU A 59 -5.14 1.71 -6.31
N ASP A 60 -5.52 1.71 -7.58
CA ASP A 60 -5.96 2.91 -8.29
C ASP A 60 -7.23 3.53 -7.67
N PRO A 61 -8.23 2.76 -7.21
CA PRO A 61 -9.37 3.32 -6.48
C PRO A 61 -8.97 3.96 -5.14
N VAL A 62 -7.93 3.43 -4.47
CA VAL A 62 -7.45 3.94 -3.18
C VAL A 62 -6.66 5.24 -3.36
N ILE A 63 -5.80 5.31 -4.37
CA ILE A 63 -4.98 6.50 -4.65
C ILE A 63 -5.78 7.58 -5.39
N GLY A 64 -6.72 7.17 -6.24
CA GLY A 64 -7.56 8.03 -7.06
C GLY A 64 -6.82 8.62 -8.27
N PRO A 65 -7.27 9.78 -8.80
CA PRO A 65 -6.70 10.41 -9.99
C PRO A 65 -5.16 10.59 -9.99
N PRO A 66 -4.49 10.76 -8.83
CA PRO A 66 -3.04 10.82 -8.77
C PRO A 66 -2.28 9.55 -9.11
N ALA A 67 -2.92 8.38 -9.15
CA ALA A 67 -2.28 7.09 -9.41
C ALA A 67 -1.46 7.08 -10.71
N ARG A 68 -1.94 7.78 -11.74
CA ARG A 68 -1.26 7.93 -13.05
C ARG A 68 0.12 8.60 -12.99
N TRP A 69 0.47 9.23 -11.88
CA TRP A 69 1.79 9.84 -11.67
C TRP A 69 2.70 9.00 -10.77
N ILE A 70 2.26 7.79 -10.43
CA ILE A 70 3.02 6.85 -9.63
C ILE A 70 3.47 5.69 -10.53
N ASP A 71 4.77 5.61 -10.75
CA ASP A 71 5.38 4.48 -11.43
C ASP A 71 5.62 3.37 -10.41
N VAL A 72 5.28 2.13 -10.77
CA VAL A 72 5.51 0.94 -9.95
C VAL A 72 6.31 -0.09 -10.73
N ALA A 73 7.45 -0.50 -10.19
CA ALA A 73 8.30 -1.55 -10.72
C ALA A 73 8.33 -2.74 -9.75
N ARG A 74 8.21 -3.95 -10.29
CA ARG A 74 8.17 -5.18 -9.50
C ARG A 74 9.28 -6.11 -9.95
N ASP A 75 9.93 -6.75 -9.00
CA ASP A 75 10.88 -7.82 -9.21
C ASP A 75 10.45 -9.03 -8.37
N PRO A 76 9.68 -9.96 -8.97
CA PRO A 76 9.22 -11.17 -8.29
C PRO A 76 10.37 -12.07 -7.83
N ALA A 77 11.51 -12.07 -8.55
CA ALA A 77 12.64 -12.93 -8.24
C ALA A 77 13.33 -12.51 -6.93
N THR A 78 13.38 -11.22 -6.63
CA THR A 78 13.92 -10.69 -5.37
C THR A 78 12.85 -10.36 -4.33
N GLY A 79 11.58 -10.55 -4.68
CA GLY A 79 10.43 -10.21 -3.86
C GLY A 79 10.34 -8.71 -3.57
N THR A 80 10.71 -7.86 -4.54
CA THR A 80 10.86 -6.42 -4.33
C THR A 80 9.85 -5.65 -5.15
N VAL A 81 9.30 -4.57 -4.59
CA VAL A 81 8.51 -3.59 -5.32
C VAL A 81 9.04 -2.20 -5.04
N GLU A 82 9.28 -1.43 -6.09
CA GLU A 82 9.67 -0.03 -6.03
C GLU A 82 8.57 0.84 -6.60
N SER A 83 8.37 2.01 -6.00
CA SER A 83 7.43 3.00 -6.50
C SER A 83 8.06 4.39 -6.51
N ARG A 84 7.63 5.22 -7.46
CA ARG A 84 8.01 6.63 -7.58
C ARG A 84 6.79 7.50 -7.84
N ALA A 85 6.52 8.45 -6.95
CA ALA A 85 5.52 9.49 -7.15
C ALA A 85 6.20 10.72 -7.77
N GLY A 86 6.32 10.71 -9.11
CA GLY A 86 7.07 11.71 -9.86
C GLY A 86 8.50 11.91 -9.33
N PHE A 87 8.89 13.17 -9.12
CA PHE A 87 10.21 13.55 -8.58
C PHE A 87 10.22 13.82 -7.07
N ILE A 88 9.07 13.68 -6.40
CA ILE A 88 8.88 14.13 -5.02
C ILE A 88 9.25 13.03 -4.02
N ALA A 89 8.78 11.81 -4.28
CA ALA A 89 8.94 10.70 -3.37
C ALA A 89 9.13 9.37 -4.10
N SER A 90 9.83 8.46 -3.43
CA SER A 90 10.00 7.07 -3.85
C SER A 90 9.90 6.18 -2.64
N ALA A 91 9.39 4.96 -2.82
CA ALA A 91 9.35 3.96 -1.77
C ALA A 91 9.74 2.59 -2.32
N ARG A 92 10.13 1.71 -1.40
CA ARG A 92 10.49 0.33 -1.71
C ARG A 92 9.90 -0.59 -0.66
N ALA A 93 9.29 -1.67 -1.10
CA ALA A 93 8.81 -2.76 -0.26
C ALA A 93 9.53 -4.05 -0.63
N ILE A 94 9.78 -4.88 0.38
CA ILE A 94 10.39 -6.19 0.21
C ILE A 94 9.52 -7.25 0.89
N TRP A 95 9.34 -8.37 0.21
CA TRP A 95 8.76 -9.57 0.76
C TRP A 95 9.79 -10.29 1.64
N ARG A 96 9.35 -10.68 2.83
CA ARG A 96 10.17 -11.34 3.85
C ARG A 96 9.45 -12.61 4.29
N PRO A 97 10.02 -13.80 4.03
CA PRO A 97 9.39 -15.07 4.41
C PRO A 97 9.02 -15.10 5.91
N GLY A 98 7.77 -15.46 6.20
CA GLY A 98 7.20 -15.51 7.55
C GLY A 98 6.79 -14.15 8.14
N VAL A 99 7.28 -13.03 7.60
CA VAL A 99 6.95 -11.67 8.11
C VAL A 99 6.03 -10.89 7.16
N GLY A 100 5.97 -11.30 5.89
CA GLY A 100 5.18 -10.65 4.86
C GLY A 100 5.94 -9.48 4.20
N CYS A 101 5.20 -8.60 3.53
CA CYS A 101 5.77 -7.42 2.90
C CYS A 101 6.08 -6.32 3.91
N THR A 102 7.19 -5.63 3.72
CA THR A 102 7.65 -4.56 4.62
C THR A 102 8.20 -3.40 3.80
N LEU A 103 7.78 -2.17 4.13
CA LEU A 103 8.39 -0.96 3.58
C LEU A 103 9.80 -0.77 4.14
N VAL A 104 10.75 -0.45 3.25
CA VAL A 104 12.12 -0.11 3.61
C VAL A 104 12.16 1.38 3.98
N LEU A 105 11.80 1.68 5.23
CA LEU A 105 11.82 3.04 5.79
C LEU A 105 13.08 3.24 6.63
N ASP A 106 13.97 4.17 6.24
CA ASP A 106 15.12 4.63 7.04
C ASP A 106 15.99 3.53 7.69
N ARG A 107 16.01 2.34 7.07
CA ARG A 107 16.70 1.14 7.55
C ARG A 107 17.40 0.47 6.39
N ASP A 108 18.58 -0.09 6.69
CA ASP A 108 19.28 -0.97 5.78
C ASP A 108 18.42 -2.21 5.49
N GLU A 109 18.17 -2.45 4.21
CA GLU A 109 17.41 -3.61 3.76
C GLU A 109 18.01 -4.93 4.23
N ALA A 110 19.34 -5.05 4.22
CA ALA A 110 20.00 -6.28 4.66
C ALA A 110 19.71 -6.56 6.14
N ARG A 111 19.49 -5.52 6.96
CA ARG A 111 19.00 -5.69 8.33
C ARG A 111 17.57 -6.21 8.37
N LEU A 112 16.66 -5.68 7.55
CA LEU A 112 15.26 -6.14 7.49
C LEU A 112 15.17 -7.61 7.06
N ARG A 113 15.93 -8.00 6.03
CA ARG A 113 15.96 -9.40 5.53
C ARG A 113 16.52 -10.39 6.54
N ARG A 114 17.36 -9.95 7.49
CA ARG A 114 17.91 -10.80 8.55
C ARG A 114 16.92 -11.10 9.68
N PHE A 115 15.93 -10.24 9.90
CA PHE A 115 14.91 -10.50 10.92
C PHE A 115 13.99 -11.62 10.43
N ARG A 116 13.96 -12.71 11.20
CA ARG A 116 13.09 -13.86 10.98
C ARG A 116 11.86 -13.77 11.85
N ASP A 117 10.80 -14.38 11.35
CA ASP A 117 9.53 -14.51 12.05
C ASP A 117 9.72 -15.17 13.43
N PRO A 118 9.23 -14.54 14.52
CA PRO A 118 9.23 -15.18 15.82
C PRO A 118 8.33 -16.42 15.84
N PRO A 119 8.52 -17.35 16.79
CA PRO A 119 7.66 -18.52 16.92
C PRO A 119 6.19 -18.09 17.06
N HIS A 120 5.31 -18.64 16.23
CA HIS A 120 3.88 -18.41 16.32
C HIS A 120 3.30 -18.99 17.61
N ALA A 121 2.15 -18.45 18.01
CA ALA A 121 1.32 -19.08 19.02
C ALA A 121 0.97 -20.53 18.60
N PRO A 122 0.77 -21.45 19.58
CA PRO A 122 0.30 -22.79 19.26
C PRO A 122 -1.01 -22.70 18.44
N PRO A 123 -1.26 -23.69 17.56
CA PRO A 123 -2.50 -23.73 16.79
C PRO A 123 -3.70 -23.67 17.72
N LEU A 124 -4.76 -22.98 17.27
CA LEU A 124 -5.99 -22.89 18.03
C LEU A 124 -6.62 -24.28 18.18
N PRO A 125 -7.36 -24.54 19.28
CA PRO A 125 -8.07 -25.80 19.47
C PRO A 125 -9.03 -26.11 18.31
N ALA A 126 -8.96 -27.31 17.76
CA ALA A 126 -9.82 -27.74 16.64
C ALA A 126 -11.28 -27.99 17.04
N ASP A 127 -11.57 -28.04 18.35
CA ASP A 127 -12.88 -28.34 18.93
C ASP A 127 -13.67 -27.09 19.35
N ARG A 128 -13.10 -25.89 19.17
CA ARG A 128 -13.76 -24.63 19.51
C ARG A 128 -14.13 -23.87 18.25
N PRO A 129 -15.29 -23.20 18.23
CA PRO A 129 -15.66 -22.33 17.11
C PRO A 129 -14.69 -21.14 17.04
N TRP A 130 -14.56 -20.55 15.84
CA TRP A 130 -13.92 -19.23 15.68
C TRP A 130 -14.73 -18.16 16.50
N PRO A 131 -14.11 -17.27 17.30
CA PRO A 131 -12.69 -16.95 17.32
C PRO A 131 -11.74 -17.76 18.21
N GLU A 132 -12.25 -18.70 18.99
CA GLU A 132 -11.47 -19.42 19.99
C GLU A 132 -10.82 -20.71 19.47
N GLY A 133 -11.16 -21.14 18.25
CA GLY A 133 -10.73 -22.39 17.63
C GLY A 133 -10.95 -22.42 16.12
N ASP A 134 -10.73 -23.60 15.54
CA ASP A 134 -10.84 -23.85 14.10
C ASP A 134 -12.05 -24.73 13.74
N ALA A 135 -13.01 -24.89 14.67
CA ALA A 135 -14.28 -25.54 14.39
C ALA A 135 -15.21 -24.60 13.62
N PRO A 136 -16.25 -25.14 12.94
CA PRO A 136 -17.29 -24.32 12.31
C PRO A 136 -17.88 -23.28 13.27
N LEU A 137 -18.39 -22.19 12.71
CA LEU A 137 -19.02 -21.11 13.48
C LEU A 137 -20.04 -21.68 14.47
N ALA A 138 -20.00 -21.18 15.72
CA ALA A 138 -20.96 -21.56 16.75
C ALA A 138 -22.40 -21.32 16.29
N GLU A 139 -22.60 -20.23 15.55
CA GLU A 139 -23.85 -19.88 14.90
C GLU A 139 -23.62 -19.78 13.39
N PRO A 140 -24.26 -20.63 12.58
CA PRO A 140 -24.15 -20.53 11.12
C PRO A 140 -24.75 -19.20 10.64
N PRO A 141 -24.26 -18.66 9.51
CA PRO A 141 -24.84 -17.46 8.91
C PRO A 141 -26.33 -17.68 8.62
N SER A 142 -27.12 -16.61 8.69
CA SER A 142 -28.53 -16.68 8.30
C SER A 142 -28.65 -17.19 6.86
N PRO A 143 -29.75 -17.88 6.48
CA PRO A 143 -29.93 -18.35 5.11
C PRO A 143 -29.79 -17.25 4.05
N ALA A 144 -30.19 -16.03 4.39
CA ALA A 144 -30.03 -14.87 3.51
C ALA A 144 -28.55 -14.48 3.33
N LEU A 145 -27.75 -14.49 4.40
CA LEU A 145 -26.32 -14.21 4.31
C LEU A 145 -25.58 -15.34 3.58
N ALA A 146 -25.92 -16.60 3.86
CA ALA A 146 -25.34 -17.74 3.15
C ALA A 146 -25.62 -17.65 1.64
N ALA A 147 -26.87 -17.38 1.25
CA ALA A 147 -27.23 -17.21 -0.16
C ALA A 147 -26.53 -16.00 -0.81
N ALA A 148 -26.32 -14.90 -0.06
CA ALA A 148 -25.62 -13.74 -0.57
C ALA A 148 -24.12 -14.02 -0.82
N LEU A 149 -23.47 -14.79 0.06
CA LEU A 149 -22.06 -15.17 -0.10
C LEU A 149 -21.86 -16.11 -1.30
N GLU A 150 -22.71 -17.14 -1.44
CA GLU A 150 -22.69 -18.06 -2.60
C GLU A 150 -22.99 -17.37 -3.94
N ALA A 151 -23.70 -16.24 -3.92
CA ALA A 151 -23.95 -15.45 -5.13
C ALA A 151 -22.80 -14.50 -5.48
N ALA A 152 -21.91 -14.20 -4.53
CA ALA A 152 -20.87 -13.19 -4.66
C ALA A 152 -19.51 -13.76 -5.08
N PHE A 153 -19.25 -15.05 -4.81
CA PHE A 153 -18.00 -15.76 -5.09
C PHE A 153 -18.27 -16.99 -5.97
#